data_AF-A0A5C6DPW5-F1
#
_entry.id   AF-A0A5C6DPW5-F1
#
_cell.length_a   1.000
_cell.length_b   1.000
_cell.length_c   1.000
_cell.angle_alpha   90.00
_cell.angle_beta   90.00
_cell.angle_gamma   90.00
#
_symmetry.space_group_name_H-M   'P 1'
#
loop_
_entity.id
_entity.type
_entity.pdbx_description
1 polymer ?
#
loop_
_entity_poly.entity_id
_entity_poly.type
_entity_poly.pdbx_seq_one_letter_code
_entity_poly.pdbx_strand_id
1 'polypeptide(L)'
;MIGLRVRIKFDGQQLKKKVKNATFRSLGQAGGAIRLTARRSIKRKKGPSRPGTAPHTQTGNIKRTIRYDVGKQKQDVAVGPVRVTASKLWELHEHGGTKTSGKRQLVHSTFRVGDFGPIRKGRIVRRTTKSGRTQTYRYADKYQRIKLKTQAQAARATRLIAEENARRASDNLVRHYPKRPFMRPALVAMTPRLPKFWKDSIR
;
A
#
# COMPACT_ATOMS: atom_id res chain seq x y z
N MET A 1 53.84 51.69 -4.92
CA MET A 1 53.28 50.40 -4.47
C MET A 1 52.04 50.72 -3.63
N ILE A 2 50.83 50.46 -4.12
CA ILE A 2 49.59 50.86 -3.42
C ILE A 2 49.24 49.78 -2.40
N GLY A 3 49.26 50.11 -1.11
CA GLY A 3 48.84 49.23 -0.03
C GLY A 3 47.32 49.26 0.14
N LEU A 4 46.64 48.19 -0.26
CA LEU A 4 45.20 48.03 -0.03
C LEU A 4 44.97 47.41 1.36
N ARG A 5 44.31 48.14 2.27
CA ARG A 5 43.92 47.62 3.59
C ARG A 5 42.42 47.37 3.64
N VAL A 6 42.02 46.10 3.56
CA VAL A 6 40.61 45.69 3.61
C VAL A 6 40.23 45.27 5.03
N ARG A 7 39.07 45.72 5.51
CA ARG A 7 38.46 45.26 6.76
C ARG A 7 37.29 44.33 6.43
N ILE A 8 37.34 43.08 6.90
CA ILE A 8 36.28 42.08 6.69
C ILE A 8 35.47 41.96 7.98
N LYS A 9 34.13 41.97 7.86
CA LYS A 9 33.20 41.64 8.95
C LYS A 9 32.52 40.32 8.66
N PHE A 10 32.54 39.39 9.62
CA PHE A 10 31.92 38.07 9.51
C PHE A 10 30.69 37.98 10.43
N ASP A 11 29.51 37.80 9.84
CA ASP A 11 28.28 37.50 10.59
C ASP A 11 27.96 36.00 10.47
N GLY A 12 28.42 35.23 11.47
CA GLY A 12 28.20 33.79 11.52
C GLY A 12 26.73 33.40 11.74
N GLN A 13 25.93 34.23 12.42
CA GLN A 13 24.52 33.91 12.67
C GLN A 13 23.70 34.05 11.40
N GLN A 14 23.91 35.14 10.66
CA GLN A 14 23.26 35.36 9.38
C GLN A 14 23.66 34.28 8.35
N LEU A 15 24.96 33.92 8.30
CA LEU A 15 25.43 32.83 7.45
C LEU A 15 24.76 31.50 7.81
N LYS A 16 24.71 31.14 9.09
CA LYS A 16 24.05 29.90 9.55
C LYS A 16 22.58 29.86 9.16
N LYS A 17 21.86 30.98 9.25
CA LYS A 17 20.46 31.09 8.81
C LYS A 17 20.33 30.91 7.29
N LYS A 18 21.20 31.55 6.50
CA LYS A 18 21.24 31.40 5.03
C LYS A 18 21.52 29.95 4.63
N VAL A 19 22.50 29.29 5.25
CA VAL A 19 22.84 27.88 5.01
C VAL A 19 21.67 26.96 5.32
N LYS A 20 20.98 27.14 6.47
CA LYS A 20 19.80 26.35 6.83
C LYS A 20 18.67 26.49 5.80
N ASN A 21 18.40 27.73 5.37
CA ASN A 21 17.36 28.00 4.37
C ASN A 21 17.71 27.41 2.99
N ALA A 22 18.97 27.55 2.57
CA ALA A 22 19.49 26.96 1.34
C ALA A 22 19.33 25.44 1.37
N THR A 23 19.79 24.80 2.45
CA THR A 23 19.68 23.35 2.66
C THR A 23 18.23 22.87 2.58
N PHE A 24 17.30 23.56 3.24
CA PHE A 24 15.87 23.21 3.19
C PHE A 24 15.30 23.26 1.76
N ARG A 25 15.67 24.30 0.98
CA ARG A 25 15.24 24.44 -0.42
C ARG A 25 15.85 23.35 -1.29
N SER A 26 17.15 23.10 -1.16
CA SER A 26 17.89 22.07 -1.91
C SER A 26 17.33 20.66 -1.65
N LEU A 27 17.06 20.33 -0.39
CA LEU A 27 16.39 19.07 -0.01
C LEU A 27 14.99 18.95 -0.59
N GLY A 28 14.21 20.03 -0.59
CA GLY A 28 12.87 20.06 -1.19
C GLY A 28 12.91 19.80 -2.70
N GLN A 29 13.87 20.39 -3.41
CA GLN A 29 14.08 20.14 -4.83
C GLN A 29 14.54 18.71 -5.10
N ALA A 30 15.49 18.20 -4.30
CA ALA A 30 15.98 16.83 -4.38
C ALA A 30 14.85 15.80 -4.17
N GLY A 31 14.06 15.96 -3.10
CA GLY A 31 12.91 15.09 -2.81
C GLY A 31 11.85 15.13 -3.90
N GLY A 32 11.54 16.33 -4.40
CA GLY A 32 10.62 16.52 -5.52
C GLY A 32 11.09 15.82 -6.80
N ALA A 33 12.39 15.90 -7.11
CA ALA A 33 12.97 15.26 -8.28
C ALA A 33 13.00 13.72 -8.17
N ILE A 34 13.35 13.17 -7.00
CA ILE A 34 13.29 11.71 -6.73
C ILE A 34 11.86 11.22 -6.88
N ARG A 35 10.89 11.92 -6.26
CA ARG A 35 9.46 11.63 -6.39
C ARG A 35 9.02 11.62 -7.85
N LEU A 36 9.41 12.63 -8.63
CA LEU A 36 9.04 12.73 -10.04
C LEU A 36 9.61 11.57 -10.86
N THR A 37 10.87 11.20 -10.59
CA THR A 37 11.55 10.05 -11.22
C THR A 37 10.82 8.74 -10.91
N ALA A 38 10.46 8.50 -9.64
CA ALA A 38 9.67 7.35 -9.24
C ALA A 38 8.29 7.34 -9.94
N ARG A 39 7.58 8.48 -10.00
CA ARG A 39 6.28 8.61 -10.71
C ARG A 39 6.38 8.35 -12.21
N ARG A 40 7.52 8.69 -12.84
CA ARG A 40 7.79 8.48 -14.27
C ARG A 40 8.15 7.03 -14.59
N SER A 41 8.76 6.30 -13.64
CA SER A 41 9.07 4.88 -13.79
C SER A 41 7.79 4.02 -13.88
N ILE A 42 6.75 4.40 -13.13
CA ILE A 42 5.44 3.72 -13.13
C ILE A 42 4.70 4.06 -14.44
N LYS A 43 4.38 3.05 -15.25
CA LYS A 43 3.68 3.25 -16.54
C LYS A 43 2.20 2.89 -16.47
N ARG A 44 1.38 3.60 -17.24
CA ARG A 44 -0.04 3.29 -17.40
C ARG A 44 -0.22 2.18 -18.42
N LYS A 45 -0.48 0.95 -17.97
CA LYS A 45 -0.64 -0.25 -18.81
C LYS A 45 -1.58 -1.24 -18.13
N LYS A 46 -2.25 -2.07 -18.93
CA LYS A 46 -3.00 -3.25 -18.43
C LYS A 46 -2.00 -4.37 -18.07
N GLY A 47 -2.38 -5.23 -17.14
CA GLY A 47 -1.57 -6.36 -16.70
C GLY A 47 -0.42 -6.00 -15.73
N PRO A 48 0.12 -7.01 -15.03
CA PRO A 48 1.27 -6.83 -14.13
C PRO A 48 2.54 -6.52 -14.92
N SER A 49 3.50 -5.80 -14.31
CA SER A 49 4.83 -5.63 -14.90
C SER A 49 5.64 -6.93 -14.83
N ARG A 50 6.91 -6.93 -15.24
CA ARG A 50 7.83 -8.06 -14.97
C ARG A 50 8.42 -7.93 -13.56
N PRO A 51 8.69 -9.03 -12.83
CA PRO A 51 9.48 -8.98 -11.59
C PRO A 51 10.76 -8.14 -11.76
N GLY A 52 11.12 -7.38 -10.73
CA GLY A 52 12.27 -6.46 -10.75
C GLY A 52 12.02 -5.11 -11.44
N THR A 53 10.97 -4.98 -12.27
CA THR A 53 10.61 -3.71 -12.90
C THR A 53 9.52 -2.98 -12.13
N ALA A 54 9.50 -1.64 -12.25
CA ALA A 54 8.50 -0.79 -11.62
C ALA A 54 7.06 -1.26 -11.94
N PRO A 55 6.11 -1.11 -11.01
CA PRO A 55 4.75 -1.59 -11.22
C PRO A 55 4.03 -0.80 -12.31
N HIS A 56 3.12 -1.47 -13.03
CA HIS A 56 2.15 -0.81 -13.88
C HIS A 56 0.99 -0.26 -13.05
N THR A 57 0.32 0.75 -13.58
CA THR A 57 -0.91 1.30 -12.99
C THR A 57 -2.00 1.41 -14.02
N GLN A 58 -3.22 0.97 -13.70
CA GLN A 58 -4.34 1.10 -14.64
C GLN A 58 -4.96 2.49 -14.57
N THR A 59 -5.23 3.00 -13.36
CA THR A 59 -5.88 4.30 -13.14
C THR A 59 -4.89 5.46 -12.99
N GLY A 60 -3.65 5.17 -12.58
CA GLY A 60 -2.68 6.20 -12.19
C GLY A 60 -2.75 6.60 -10.71
N ASN A 61 -3.69 6.05 -9.92
CA ASN A 61 -3.77 6.30 -8.47
C ASN A 61 -2.47 5.97 -7.76
N ILE A 62 -1.77 4.94 -8.24
CA ILE A 62 -0.47 4.51 -7.76
C ILE A 62 0.51 5.70 -7.72
N LYS A 63 0.57 6.50 -8.79
CA LYS A 63 1.49 7.64 -8.90
C LYS A 63 1.18 8.77 -7.91
N ARG A 64 -0.06 8.86 -7.42
CA ARG A 64 -0.51 9.94 -6.52
C ARG A 64 -0.11 9.69 -5.07
N THR A 65 0.21 8.45 -4.73
CA THR A 65 0.56 8.05 -3.35
C THR A 65 1.96 8.47 -2.93
N ILE A 66 2.89 8.59 -3.90
CA ILE A 66 4.28 8.96 -3.65
C ILE A 66 4.31 10.44 -3.26
N ARG A 67 4.77 10.73 -2.05
CA ARG A 67 5.00 12.08 -1.53
C ARG A 67 6.45 12.22 -1.06
N TYR A 68 6.83 13.45 -0.72
CA TYR A 68 8.06 13.73 -0.01
C TYR A 68 7.80 14.76 1.07
N ASP A 69 8.65 14.75 2.09
CA ASP A 69 8.67 15.76 3.15
C ASP A 69 10.11 16.04 3.57
N VAL A 70 10.37 17.27 4.00
CA VAL A 70 11.71 17.76 4.37
C VAL A 70 11.75 18.07 5.86
N GLY A 71 12.58 17.35 6.61
CA GLY A 71 12.75 17.56 8.03
C GLY A 71 13.58 18.81 8.33
N LYS A 72 12.94 19.87 8.84
CA LYS A 72 13.62 21.14 9.16
C LYS A 72 14.74 20.99 10.21
N GLN A 73 14.58 20.09 11.17
CA GLN A 73 15.53 19.89 12.27
C GLN A 73 16.67 18.96 11.87
N LYS A 74 16.35 17.82 11.26
CA LYS A 74 17.31 16.77 10.88
C LYS A 74 18.02 17.05 9.55
N GLN A 75 17.53 18.01 8.77
CA GLN A 75 18.02 18.31 7.41
C GLN A 75 18.04 17.07 6.52
N ASP A 76 16.98 16.27 6.62
CA ASP A 76 16.74 15.07 5.82
C ASP A 76 15.52 15.25 4.91
N VAL A 77 15.40 14.36 3.93
CA VAL A 77 14.24 14.28 3.05
C VAL A 77 13.75 12.84 2.98
N ALA A 78 12.51 12.63 3.37
CA ALA A 78 11.83 11.35 3.24
C ALA A 78 11.00 11.35 1.96
N VAL A 79 11.17 10.34 1.11
CA VAL A 79 10.39 10.18 -0.13
C VAL A 79 9.80 8.79 -0.19
N GLY A 80 8.49 8.67 -0.43
CA GLY A 80 7.85 7.36 -0.52
C GLY A 80 6.33 7.39 -0.62
N PRO A 81 5.70 6.22 -0.80
CA PRO A 81 4.25 6.07 -0.80
C PRO A 81 3.67 6.25 0.62
N VAL A 82 2.61 7.04 0.74
CA VAL A 82 1.99 7.37 2.05
C VAL A 82 0.83 6.42 2.37
N ARG A 83 0.88 5.70 3.51
CA ARG A 83 -0.08 4.65 3.90
C ARG A 83 -1.56 5.04 3.78
N VAL A 84 -1.92 6.29 4.08
CA VAL A 84 -3.31 6.80 3.97
C VAL A 84 -3.89 6.59 2.58
N THR A 85 -3.06 6.75 1.54
CA THR A 85 -3.46 6.53 0.14
C THR A 85 -3.05 5.14 -0.36
N ALA A 86 -2.32 4.36 0.45
CA ALA A 86 -1.39 3.35 -0.03
C ALA A 86 -1.36 2.13 0.92
N SER A 87 -2.03 1.02 0.57
CA SER A 87 -2.06 -0.19 1.42
C SER A 87 -0.68 -0.89 1.54
N LYS A 88 -0.54 -1.94 2.38
CA LYS A 88 0.68 -2.76 2.53
C LYS A 88 1.27 -3.32 1.20
N LEU A 89 0.53 -3.22 0.09
CA LEU A 89 0.98 -3.51 -1.27
C LEU A 89 2.25 -2.76 -1.71
N TRP A 90 2.50 -1.55 -1.21
CA TRP A 90 3.66 -0.76 -1.61
C TRP A 90 4.98 -1.27 -1.08
N GLU A 91 4.94 -1.70 0.18
CA GLU A 91 6.04 -2.39 0.84
C GLU A 91 6.37 -3.68 0.07
N LEU A 92 5.34 -4.42 -0.35
CA LEU A 92 5.48 -5.60 -1.20
C LEU A 92 6.04 -5.28 -2.59
N HIS A 93 5.69 -4.13 -3.18
CA HIS A 93 6.30 -3.70 -4.44
C HIS A 93 7.79 -3.41 -4.26
N GLU A 94 8.20 -2.68 -3.23
CA GLU A 94 9.60 -2.29 -3.07
C GLU A 94 10.49 -3.48 -2.64
N HIS A 95 10.04 -4.26 -1.66
CA HIS A 95 10.85 -5.30 -1.02
C HIS A 95 10.48 -6.73 -1.44
N GLY A 96 9.31 -6.93 -2.05
CA GLY A 96 8.74 -8.27 -2.20
C GLY A 96 8.22 -8.81 -0.87
N GLY A 97 7.96 -10.12 -0.82
CA GLY A 97 7.62 -10.82 0.42
C GLY A 97 6.47 -11.78 0.21
N THR A 98 5.72 -12.04 1.28
CA THR A 98 4.56 -12.92 1.24
C THR A 98 3.29 -12.15 1.60
N LYS A 99 2.20 -12.53 0.95
CA LYS A 99 0.86 -12.02 1.26
C LYS A 99 -0.10 -13.19 1.40
N THR A 100 -0.76 -13.24 2.54
CA THR A 100 -1.88 -14.16 2.75
C THR A 100 -3.02 -13.73 1.83
N SER A 101 -3.36 -14.60 0.89
CA SER A 101 -4.54 -14.49 0.05
C SER A 101 -5.60 -15.41 0.61
N GLY A 102 -6.78 -14.87 0.86
CA GLY A 102 -7.89 -15.66 1.33
C GLY A 102 -9.16 -14.84 1.31
N LYS A 103 -10.26 -15.48 1.68
CA LYS A 103 -11.54 -14.79 1.79
C LYS A 103 -11.49 -13.88 3.01
N ARG A 104 -11.97 -12.64 2.86
CA ARG A 104 -12.12 -11.72 3.99
C ARG A 104 -13.00 -12.39 5.05
N GLN A 105 -12.55 -12.37 6.30
CA GLN A 105 -13.34 -12.86 7.43
C GLN A 105 -14.63 -12.04 7.56
N LEU A 106 -15.72 -12.72 7.92
CA LEU A 106 -16.96 -12.09 8.33
C LEU A 106 -16.72 -11.32 9.63
N VAL A 107 -17.48 -10.24 9.82
CA VAL A 107 -17.48 -9.49 11.07
C VAL A 107 -17.95 -10.41 12.19
N HIS A 108 -17.23 -10.48 13.31
CA HIS A 108 -17.70 -11.20 14.48
C HIS A 108 -18.97 -10.53 14.99
N SER A 109 -20.05 -11.29 15.13
CA SER A 109 -21.34 -10.76 15.57
C SER A 109 -22.04 -11.75 16.50
N THR A 110 -22.49 -11.25 17.63
CA THR A 110 -23.37 -11.94 18.57
C THR A 110 -24.81 -11.59 18.22
N PHE A 111 -25.63 -12.58 17.89
CA PHE A 111 -27.03 -12.35 17.54
C PHE A 111 -27.93 -12.56 18.75
N ARG A 112 -29.06 -11.85 18.79
CA ARG A 112 -30.13 -11.99 19.78
C ARG A 112 -31.44 -12.42 19.10
N VAL A 113 -32.42 -12.81 19.91
CA VAL A 113 -33.77 -13.08 19.42
C VAL A 113 -34.36 -11.78 18.86
N GLY A 114 -34.98 -11.85 17.69
CA GLY A 114 -35.48 -10.70 16.94
C GLY A 114 -34.54 -10.23 15.83
N ASP A 115 -33.24 -10.53 15.90
CA ASP A 115 -32.26 -10.14 14.88
C ASP A 115 -32.41 -10.92 13.57
N PHE A 116 -31.85 -10.38 12.50
CA PHE A 116 -31.69 -11.09 11.22
C PHE A 116 -30.32 -11.76 11.10
N GLY A 117 -30.27 -13.04 11.45
CA GLY A 117 -29.04 -13.85 11.46
C GLY A 117 -28.88 -14.76 10.24
N PRO A 118 -27.64 -15.20 9.95
CA PRO A 118 -27.37 -16.13 8.86
C PRO A 118 -27.85 -17.56 9.15
N ILE A 119 -28.43 -18.21 8.15
CA ILE A 119 -28.62 -19.66 8.07
C ILE A 119 -27.94 -20.20 6.82
N ARG A 120 -27.29 -21.37 6.90
CA ARG A 120 -26.72 -22.03 5.73
C ARG A 120 -27.85 -22.47 4.80
N LYS A 121 -27.84 -21.97 3.56
CA LYS A 121 -28.75 -22.39 2.51
C LYS A 121 -28.07 -23.46 1.67
N GLY A 122 -28.48 -24.71 1.87
CA GLY A 122 -28.10 -25.80 1.00
C GLY A 122 -28.71 -25.62 -0.39
N ARG A 123 -27.91 -25.69 -1.46
CA ARG A 123 -28.39 -25.83 -2.84
C ARG A 123 -28.25 -27.29 -3.24
N ILE A 124 -29.37 -27.92 -3.60
CA ILE A 124 -29.38 -29.23 -4.24
C ILE A 124 -29.15 -29.00 -5.74
N VAL A 125 -28.08 -29.57 -6.28
CA VAL A 125 -27.74 -29.53 -7.71
C VAL A 125 -27.83 -30.93 -8.26
N ARG A 126 -28.66 -31.15 -9.28
CA ARG A 126 -28.73 -32.41 -10.01
C ARG A 126 -27.94 -32.26 -11.30
N ARG A 127 -26.99 -33.17 -11.57
CA ARG A 127 -26.24 -33.23 -12.82
C ARG A 127 -26.44 -34.58 -13.47
N THR A 128 -26.97 -34.58 -14.69
CA THR A 128 -27.12 -35.80 -15.48
C THR A 128 -25.88 -35.98 -16.35
N THR A 129 -25.30 -37.17 -16.29
CA THR A 129 -24.16 -37.56 -17.14
C THR A 129 -24.65 -37.91 -18.54
N LYS A 130 -23.74 -37.93 -19.52
CA LYS A 130 -24.08 -38.33 -20.91
C LYS A 130 -24.67 -39.75 -21.01
N SER A 131 -24.46 -40.60 -20.00
CA SER A 131 -25.02 -41.96 -19.89
C SER A 131 -26.44 -42.03 -19.30
N GLY A 132 -27.08 -40.89 -19.03
CA GLY A 132 -28.43 -40.84 -18.41
C GLY A 132 -28.45 -40.94 -16.88
N ARG A 133 -27.33 -41.28 -16.22
CA ARG A 133 -27.23 -41.27 -14.75
C ARG A 133 -27.29 -39.87 -14.18
N THR A 134 -28.24 -39.60 -13.28
CA THR A 134 -28.39 -38.33 -12.56
C THR A 134 -27.75 -38.40 -11.17
N GLN A 135 -26.73 -37.57 -10.93
CA GLN A 135 -26.08 -37.43 -9.62
C GLN A 135 -26.53 -36.16 -8.92
N THR A 136 -26.81 -36.24 -7.62
CA THR A 136 -27.27 -35.11 -6.80
C THR A 136 -26.15 -34.66 -5.86
N TYR A 137 -25.83 -33.37 -5.87
CA TYR A 137 -24.85 -32.73 -4.99
C TYR A 137 -25.55 -31.72 -4.08
N ARG A 138 -25.16 -31.68 -2.80
CA ARG A 138 -25.60 -30.64 -1.85
C ARG A 138 -24.45 -29.67 -1.59
N TYR A 139 -24.62 -28.41 -1.99
CA TYR A 139 -23.66 -27.34 -1.71
C TYR A 139 -24.18 -26.46 -0.57
N ALA A 140 -23.41 -26.26 0.50
CA ALA A 140 -23.79 -25.44 1.65
C ALA A 140 -22.91 -24.17 1.78
N ASP A 141 -22.66 -23.52 0.65
CA ASP A 141 -21.72 -22.40 0.49
C ASP A 141 -22.38 -21.02 0.68
N LYS A 142 -23.72 -20.94 0.63
CA LYS A 142 -24.46 -19.67 0.73
C LYS A 142 -25.13 -19.49 2.09
N TYR A 143 -25.26 -18.23 2.48
CA TYR A 143 -26.01 -17.82 3.65
C TYR A 143 -27.27 -17.09 3.23
N GLN A 144 -28.38 -17.38 3.90
CA GLN A 144 -29.60 -16.58 3.84
C GLN A 144 -29.76 -15.84 5.17
N ARG A 145 -30.23 -14.60 5.16
CA ARG A 145 -30.60 -13.89 6.40
C ARG A 145 -32.06 -14.16 6.71
N ILE A 146 -32.35 -14.56 7.94
CA ILE A 146 -33.70 -14.82 8.43
C ILE A 146 -33.89 -14.21 9.82
N LYS A 147 -35.13 -13.87 10.18
CA LYS A 147 -35.44 -13.40 11.53
C LYS A 147 -35.30 -14.56 12.52
N LEU A 148 -34.51 -14.36 13.57
CA LEU A 148 -34.23 -15.33 14.61
C LEU A 148 -35.34 -15.27 15.66
N LYS A 149 -36.09 -16.36 15.80
CA LYS A 149 -37.25 -16.46 16.68
C LYS A 149 -36.91 -17.02 18.06
N THR A 150 -35.83 -17.79 18.19
CA THR A 150 -35.45 -18.45 19.44
C THR A 150 -34.00 -18.16 19.80
N GLN A 151 -33.68 -18.25 21.10
CA GLN A 151 -32.30 -18.07 21.58
C GLN A 151 -31.35 -19.09 20.95
N ALA A 152 -31.81 -20.32 20.74
CA ALA A 152 -31.07 -21.36 20.04
C ALA A 152 -30.73 -20.99 18.59
N GLN A 153 -31.66 -20.35 17.87
CA GLN A 153 -31.39 -19.85 16.52
C GLN A 153 -30.34 -18.74 16.52
N ALA A 154 -30.41 -17.83 17.49
CA ALA A 154 -29.44 -16.75 17.64
C ALA A 154 -28.03 -17.28 17.97
N ALA A 155 -27.92 -18.20 18.94
CA ALA A 155 -26.66 -18.88 19.27
C ALA A 155 -26.09 -19.65 18.06
N ARG A 156 -26.95 -20.33 17.30
CA ARG A 156 -26.55 -21.03 16.06
C ARG A 156 -26.01 -20.05 15.02
N ALA A 157 -26.67 -18.91 14.82
CA ALA A 157 -26.24 -17.89 13.87
C ALA A 157 -24.85 -17.33 14.24
N THR A 158 -24.59 -17.09 15.53
CA THR A 158 -23.27 -16.67 16.02
C THR A 158 -22.22 -17.76 15.78
N ARG A 159 -22.54 -19.01 16.11
CA ARG A 159 -21.65 -20.15 15.85
C ARG A 159 -21.32 -20.30 14.37
N LEU A 160 -22.30 -20.13 13.48
CA LEU A 160 -22.10 -20.21 12.04
C LEU A 160 -21.11 -19.17 11.51
N ILE A 161 -21.12 -17.94 12.04
CA ILE A 161 -20.11 -16.92 11.68
C ILE A 161 -18.72 -17.35 12.16
N ALA A 162 -18.62 -17.84 13.40
CA ALA A 162 -17.34 -18.29 13.95
C ALA A 162 -16.76 -19.47 13.15
N GLU A 163 -17.57 -20.50 12.86
CA GLU A 163 -17.19 -21.64 12.03
C GLU A 163 -16.78 -21.22 10.62
N GLU A 164 -17.52 -20.31 10.00
CA GLU A 164 -17.19 -19.79 8.66
C GLU A 164 -15.89 -18.99 8.67
N ASN A 165 -15.63 -18.22 9.73
CA ASN A 165 -14.37 -17.51 9.90
C ASN A 165 -13.20 -18.47 10.10
N ALA A 166 -13.38 -19.54 10.87
CA ALA A 166 -12.37 -20.60 11.03
C ALA A 166 -12.07 -21.28 9.69
N ARG A 167 -13.11 -21.63 8.92
CA ARG A 167 -12.96 -22.21 7.57
C ARG A 167 -12.26 -21.26 6.59
N ARG A 168 -12.62 -19.97 6.61
CA ARG A 168 -11.94 -18.96 5.77
C ARG A 168 -10.49 -18.78 6.17
N ALA A 169 -10.18 -18.91 7.46
CA ALA A 169 -8.82 -18.84 7.97
C ALA A 169 -8.00 -20.06 7.55
N SER A 170 -8.57 -21.27 7.55
CA SER A 170 -7.88 -22.48 7.08
C SER A 170 -7.65 -22.46 5.56
N ASP A 171 -8.57 -21.87 4.79
CA ASP A 171 -8.45 -21.71 3.33
C ASP A 171 -7.43 -20.62 2.92
N ASN A 172 -6.80 -19.93 3.88
CA ASN A 172 -5.83 -18.89 3.59
C ASN A 172 -4.55 -19.49 2.99
N LEU A 173 -4.23 -19.07 1.77
CA LEU A 173 -2.99 -19.45 1.10
C LEU A 173 -1.98 -18.30 1.20
N VAL A 174 -0.76 -18.62 1.65
CA VAL A 174 0.37 -17.69 1.59
C VAL A 174 0.89 -17.64 0.15
N ARG A 175 0.82 -16.47 -0.48
CA ARG A 175 1.36 -16.26 -1.83
C ARG A 175 2.64 -15.46 -1.77
N HIS A 176 3.64 -15.89 -2.55
CA HIS A 176 4.85 -15.10 -2.76
C HIS A 176 4.59 -13.93 -3.71
N TYR A 177 5.08 -12.75 -3.35
CA TYR A 177 4.96 -11.52 -4.13
C TYR A 177 6.36 -11.07 -4.56
N PRO A 178 6.71 -11.17 -5.85
CA PRO A 178 8.03 -10.76 -6.31
C PRO A 178 8.21 -9.25 -6.23
N LYS A 179 9.43 -8.81 -5.90
CA LYS A 179 9.78 -7.39 -5.84
C LYS A 179 9.60 -6.71 -7.20
N ARG A 180 9.12 -5.47 -7.17
CA ARG A 180 8.86 -4.55 -8.28
C ARG A 180 9.29 -3.14 -7.86
N PRO A 181 10.58 -2.95 -7.57
CA PRO A 181 11.07 -1.73 -6.95
C PRO A 181 10.90 -0.53 -7.88
N PHE A 182 10.58 0.61 -7.29
CA PHE A 182 10.39 1.87 -8.02
C PHE A 182 10.94 3.07 -7.25
N MET A 183 11.16 2.95 -5.94
CA MET A 183 11.77 4.01 -5.12
C MET A 183 13.29 3.93 -5.16
N ARG A 184 13.89 2.77 -4.82
CA ARG A 184 15.34 2.59 -4.84
C ARG A 184 15.96 2.85 -6.22
N PRO A 185 15.40 2.35 -7.34
CA PRO A 185 15.92 2.71 -8.67
C PRO A 185 15.82 4.21 -8.97
N ALA A 186 14.78 4.89 -8.47
CA ALA A 186 14.64 6.33 -8.67
C ALA A 186 15.67 7.14 -7.88
N LEU A 187 16.03 6.69 -6.68
CA LEU A 187 17.11 7.29 -5.90
C LEU A 187 18.45 7.12 -6.63
N VAL A 188 18.79 5.89 -7.02
CA VAL A 188 20.05 5.59 -7.73
C VAL A 188 20.17 6.40 -9.02
N ALA A 189 19.09 6.50 -9.81
CA ALA A 189 19.07 7.29 -11.03
C ALA A 189 19.29 8.79 -10.78
N MET A 190 18.89 9.31 -9.61
CA MET A 190 19.01 10.72 -9.27
C MET A 190 20.31 11.07 -8.54
N THR A 191 20.97 10.10 -7.89
CA THR A 191 22.23 10.28 -7.14
C THR A 191 23.24 11.22 -7.81
N PRO A 192 23.65 11.05 -9.08
CA PRO A 192 24.66 11.92 -9.69
C PRO A 192 24.19 13.38 -9.89
N ARG A 193 22.88 13.63 -9.85
CA ARG A 193 22.29 14.96 -10.03
C ARG A 193 22.03 15.67 -8.70
N LEU A 194 22.07 14.96 -7.57
CA LEU A 194 21.77 15.55 -6.26
C LEU A 194 22.67 16.74 -5.92
N PRO A 195 24.01 16.69 -6.11
CA PRO A 195 24.88 17.83 -5.76
C PRO A 195 24.52 19.13 -6.48
N LYS A 196 23.90 19.04 -7.67
CA LYS A 196 23.48 20.22 -8.44
C LYS A 196 22.46 21.09 -7.70
N PHE A 197 21.68 20.53 -6.76
CA PHE A 197 20.73 21.31 -5.97
C PHE A 197 21.38 22.14 -4.87
N TRP A 198 22.60 21.79 -4.45
CA TRP A 198 23.38 22.56 -3.46
C TRP A 198 24.33 23.56 -4.09
N LYS A 199 24.68 23.36 -5.38
CA LYS A 199 25.48 24.29 -6.16
C LYS A 199 24.83 25.68 -6.13
N ASP A 200 25.59 26.70 -5.72
CA ASP A 200 25.16 28.11 -5.67
C ASP A 200 23.90 28.38 -4.83
N SER A 201 23.59 27.48 -3.88
CA SER A 201 22.40 27.55 -3.04
C SER A 201 22.48 28.62 -1.94
N ILE A 202 23.70 29.00 -1.55
CA ILE A 202 23.97 30.04 -0.56
C ILE A 202 24.26 31.33 -1.32
N ARG A 203 23.41 32.34 -1.12
CA ARG A 203 23.53 33.70 -1.67
C ARG A 203 23.43 34.71 -0.53
#